data_AF-A0A7X8K924-F1
#
_entry.id   AF-A0A7X8K924-F1
#
_cell.length_a   1.000
_cell.length_b   1.000
_cell.length_c   1.000
_cell.angle_alpha   90.00
_cell.angle_beta   90.00
_cell.angle_gamma   90.00
#
_symmetry.space_group_name_H-M   'P 1'
#
loop_
_entity.id
_entity.type
_entity.pdbx_description
1 polymer ?
#
loop_
_entity_poly.entity_id
_entity_poly.type
_entity_poly.pdbx_seq_one_letter_code
_entity_poly.pdbx_strand_id
1 'polypeptide(L)'
;MNDPAMIADRLKQLVDANGLQYLEDHAYELYESMKEEKLLDDVYARVLLICLLSADYKNFERGKLEKTALSSSIQRSCALREDVSNQMADVFMRLFDEKNFTKWEEKRYSGLWKFCEEEWTFPWEGFSVWYGGHVHVNCRASASAVVRIVDSSKIELDNEKLLKQNLFITAEQIFETYKDRLAEKIDSDFEDYCTCDDDYPPVSEDYWGNYEELVREFCLKHGMELIDYEFTGASSNYL
;
A
#
# COMPACT_ATOMS: atom_id res chain seq x y z
N MET A 1 17.36 8.00 -28.39
CA MET A 1 18.57 8.30 -27.58
C MET A 1 18.38 7.55 -26.29
N ASN A 2 18.97 6.36 -26.16
CA ASN A 2 18.73 5.47 -25.03
C ASN A 2 19.79 5.77 -23.96
N ASP A 3 19.60 6.85 -23.19
CA ASP A 3 20.54 7.20 -22.11
C ASP A 3 20.34 6.26 -20.92
N PRO A 4 21.36 5.44 -20.55
CA PRO A 4 21.26 4.57 -19.40
C PRO A 4 20.93 5.29 -18.08
N ALA A 5 21.26 6.57 -17.93
CA ALA A 5 20.94 7.35 -16.72
C ALA A 5 19.44 7.57 -16.62
N MET A 6 18.83 8.08 -17.69
CA MET A 6 17.39 8.38 -17.69
C MET A 6 16.56 7.13 -17.41
N ILE A 7 16.95 5.98 -17.99
CA ILE A 7 16.26 4.71 -17.76
C ILE A 7 16.44 4.25 -16.31
N ALA A 8 17.68 4.28 -15.80
CA ALA A 8 17.96 3.92 -14.41
C ALA A 8 17.22 4.82 -13.41
N ASP A 9 17.18 6.12 -13.65
CA ASP A 9 16.47 7.09 -12.80
C ASP A 9 14.96 6.82 -12.79
N ARG A 10 14.38 6.49 -13.96
CA ARG A 10 12.96 6.14 -14.05
C ARG A 10 12.65 4.84 -13.31
N LEU A 11 13.44 3.78 -13.52
CA LEU A 11 13.31 2.52 -12.78
C LEU A 11 13.48 2.74 -11.27
N LYS A 12 14.42 3.60 -10.87
CA LYS A 12 14.64 3.96 -9.48
C LYS A 12 13.43 4.63 -8.86
N GLN A 13 12.77 5.56 -9.57
CA GLN A 13 11.53 6.19 -9.07
C GLN A 13 10.43 5.16 -8.80
N LEU A 14 10.30 4.17 -9.69
CA LEU A 14 9.31 3.09 -9.57
C LEU A 14 9.63 2.17 -8.38
N VAL A 15 10.90 1.80 -8.22
CA VAL A 15 11.36 1.03 -7.04
C VAL A 15 11.18 1.84 -5.75
N ASP A 16 11.51 3.13 -5.76
CA ASP A 16 11.40 4.01 -4.60
C ASP A 16 9.96 4.12 -4.08
N ALA A 17 8.96 3.93 -4.95
CA ALA A 17 7.53 4.00 -4.64
C ALA A 17 6.90 2.63 -4.35
N ASN A 18 7.27 1.60 -5.12
CA ASN A 18 6.55 0.32 -5.13
C ASN A 18 7.37 -0.86 -4.61
N GLY A 19 8.64 -0.64 -4.26
CA GLY A 19 9.55 -1.69 -3.81
C GLY A 19 10.33 -2.35 -4.95
N LEU A 20 11.36 -3.11 -4.57
CA LEU A 20 12.27 -3.78 -5.51
C LEU A 20 11.57 -4.83 -6.38
N GLN A 21 10.57 -5.51 -5.83
CA GLN A 21 9.86 -6.61 -6.51
C GLN A 21 8.97 -6.10 -7.66
N TYR A 22 8.60 -4.81 -7.63
CA TYR A 22 7.76 -4.18 -8.66
C TYR A 22 8.31 -4.33 -10.08
N LEU A 23 9.65 -4.31 -10.23
CA LEU A 23 10.31 -4.43 -11.53
C LEU A 23 10.02 -5.76 -12.26
N GLU A 24 9.72 -6.81 -11.51
CA GLU A 24 9.46 -8.14 -12.04
C GLU A 24 7.97 -8.37 -12.22
N ASP A 25 7.22 -8.09 -11.15
CA ASP A 25 5.79 -8.34 -11.10
C ASP A 25 5.04 -7.52 -12.16
N HIS A 26 5.59 -6.37 -12.56
CA HIS A 26 5.00 -5.44 -13.54
C HIS A 26 5.92 -5.19 -14.74
N ALA A 27 6.82 -6.14 -15.08
CA ALA A 27 7.80 -5.97 -16.16
C ALA A 27 7.16 -5.59 -17.51
N TYR A 28 5.99 -6.16 -17.85
CA TYR A 28 5.26 -5.83 -19.08
C TYR A 28 4.65 -4.43 -19.05
N GLU A 29 4.08 -4.01 -17.92
CA GLU A 29 3.54 -2.67 -17.76
C GLU A 29 4.63 -1.61 -17.85
N LEU A 30 5.80 -1.89 -17.25
CA LEU A 30 7.00 -1.05 -17.38
C LEU A 30 7.43 -0.92 -18.84
N TYR A 31 7.38 -2.01 -19.61
CA TYR A 31 7.69 -1.97 -21.03
C TYR A 31 6.73 -1.05 -21.80
N GLU A 32 5.42 -1.14 -21.58
CA GLU A 32 4.44 -0.26 -22.24
C GLU A 32 4.62 1.19 -21.77
N SER A 33 4.80 1.44 -20.48
CA SER A 33 4.96 2.79 -19.94
C SER A 33 6.22 3.47 -20.50
N MET A 34 7.34 2.75 -20.59
CA MET A 34 8.60 3.29 -21.12
C MET A 34 8.51 3.62 -22.62
N LYS A 35 7.66 2.91 -23.37
CA LYS A 35 7.35 3.23 -24.77
C LYS A 35 6.45 4.46 -24.90
N GLU A 36 5.41 4.55 -24.09
CA GLU A 36 4.50 5.70 -24.06
C GLU A 36 5.25 6.99 -23.68
N GLU A 37 6.14 6.90 -22.69
CA GLU A 37 7.02 7.98 -22.25
C GLU A 37 8.13 8.31 -23.27
N LYS A 38 8.29 7.49 -24.33
CA LYS A 38 9.32 7.62 -25.37
C LYS A 38 10.75 7.68 -24.81
N LEU A 39 10.99 7.04 -23.67
CA LEU A 39 12.30 6.95 -23.03
C LEU A 39 13.22 5.95 -23.76
N LEU A 40 12.62 4.96 -24.42
CA LEU A 40 13.29 3.91 -25.16
C LEU A 40 12.73 3.83 -26.58
N ASP A 41 13.59 3.48 -27.54
CA ASP A 41 13.10 2.95 -28.81
C ASP A 41 12.49 1.54 -28.64
N ASP A 42 11.70 1.11 -29.62
CA ASP A 42 10.99 -0.18 -29.58
C ASP A 42 11.91 -1.38 -29.35
N VAL A 43 13.15 -1.34 -29.84
CA VAL A 43 14.10 -2.43 -29.68
C VAL A 43 14.60 -2.47 -28.25
N TYR A 44 15.01 -1.33 -27.70
CA TYR A 44 15.52 -1.24 -26.34
C TYR A 44 14.44 -1.46 -25.28
N ALA A 45 13.20 -1.06 -25.55
CA ALA A 45 12.08 -1.38 -24.68
C ALA A 45 11.87 -2.90 -24.56
N ARG A 46 11.91 -3.63 -25.70
CA ARG A 46 11.82 -5.11 -25.69
C ARG A 46 13.01 -5.75 -24.98
N VAL A 47 14.20 -5.20 -25.17
CA VAL A 47 15.41 -5.68 -24.48
C VAL A 47 15.28 -5.49 -22.96
N LEU A 48 14.82 -4.33 -22.51
CA LEU A 48 14.57 -4.07 -21.09
C LEU A 48 13.58 -5.08 -20.52
N LEU A 49 12.45 -5.32 -21.20
CA LEU A 49 11.48 -6.34 -20.79
C LEU A 49 12.14 -7.72 -20.60
N ILE A 50 12.92 -8.17 -21.58
CA ILE A 50 13.59 -9.48 -21.51
C ILE A 50 14.58 -9.52 -20.34
N CYS A 51 15.32 -8.44 -20.08
CA CYS A 51 16.28 -8.38 -18.97
C CYS A 51 15.59 -8.30 -17.59
N LEU A 52 14.43 -7.65 -17.49
CA LEU A 52 13.62 -7.63 -16.28
C LEU A 52 13.09 -9.03 -15.97
N LEU A 53 12.63 -9.76 -17.00
CA LEU A 53 12.15 -11.14 -16.87
C LEU A 53 13.26 -12.14 -16.57
N SER A 54 14.47 -11.94 -17.10
CA SER A 54 15.62 -12.82 -16.80
C SER A 54 16.16 -12.58 -15.40
N ALA A 55 15.98 -11.37 -14.85
CA ALA A 55 16.39 -10.96 -13.52
C ALA A 55 17.87 -11.25 -13.20
N ASP A 56 18.76 -11.24 -14.21
CA ASP A 56 20.19 -11.57 -14.05
C ASP A 56 20.89 -10.70 -12.99
N TYR A 57 20.42 -9.47 -12.80
CA TYR A 57 20.94 -8.54 -11.80
C TYR A 57 20.76 -9.03 -10.35
N LYS A 58 19.83 -9.96 -10.07
CA LYS A 58 19.65 -10.57 -8.75
C LYS A 58 20.70 -11.62 -8.40
N ASN A 59 21.41 -12.17 -9.38
CA ASN A 59 22.44 -13.19 -9.16
C ASN A 59 23.72 -12.62 -8.54
N PHE A 60 23.83 -11.30 -8.45
CA PHE A 60 24.97 -10.61 -7.90
C PHE A 60 24.68 -10.18 -6.46
N GLU A 61 25.68 -10.32 -5.60
CA GLU A 61 25.60 -9.77 -4.25
C GLU A 61 25.38 -8.26 -4.33
N ARG A 62 24.49 -7.79 -3.46
CA ARG A 62 24.13 -6.38 -3.33
C ARG A 62 25.38 -5.54 -3.07
N GLY A 63 25.62 -4.52 -3.89
CA GLY A 63 26.82 -3.66 -3.81
C GLY A 63 28.11 -4.26 -4.38
N LYS A 64 28.08 -5.48 -4.94
CA LYS A 64 29.24 -6.13 -5.61
C LYS A 64 28.98 -6.44 -7.08
N LEU A 65 28.14 -5.65 -7.73
CA LEU A 65 27.88 -5.80 -9.16
C LEU A 65 29.13 -5.41 -9.96
N GLU A 66 29.70 -6.36 -10.69
CA GLU A 66 30.74 -6.10 -11.69
C GLU A 66 30.10 -6.01 -13.07
N LYS A 67 30.27 -4.86 -13.75
CA LYS A 67 29.67 -4.61 -15.07
C LYS A 67 29.96 -5.71 -16.08
N THR A 68 31.20 -6.17 -16.16
CA THR A 68 31.64 -7.20 -17.12
C THR A 68 30.96 -8.53 -16.87
N ALA A 69 30.86 -8.93 -15.60
CA ALA A 69 30.17 -10.15 -15.20
C ALA A 69 28.66 -10.06 -15.46
N LEU A 70 28.02 -8.93 -15.12
CA LEU A 70 26.60 -8.69 -15.39
C LEU A 70 26.29 -8.69 -16.88
N SER A 71 27.07 -7.95 -17.69
CA SER A 71 26.91 -7.92 -19.14
C SER A 71 27.04 -9.32 -19.73
N SER A 72 28.02 -10.11 -19.28
CA SER A 72 28.21 -11.48 -19.73
C SER A 72 27.07 -12.42 -19.32
N SER A 73 26.41 -12.14 -18.18
CA SER A 73 25.21 -12.88 -17.75
C SER A 73 24.03 -12.54 -18.65
N ILE A 74 23.70 -11.25 -18.77
CA ILE A 74 22.62 -10.74 -19.62
C ILE A 74 22.78 -11.21 -21.07
N GLN A 75 24.00 -11.15 -21.60
CA GLN A 75 24.27 -11.59 -22.97
C GLN A 75 23.90 -13.06 -23.18
N ARG A 76 24.27 -13.93 -22.23
CA ARG A 76 24.01 -15.37 -22.30
C ARG A 76 22.54 -15.69 -22.06
N SER A 77 21.95 -15.12 -21.02
CA SER A 77 20.57 -15.39 -20.61
C SER A 77 19.55 -14.84 -21.60
N CYS A 78 19.82 -13.66 -22.18
CA CYS A 78 18.89 -12.96 -23.07
C CYS A 78 19.25 -13.12 -24.57
N ALA A 79 20.31 -13.86 -24.91
CA ALA A 79 20.83 -14.05 -26.27
C ALA A 79 21.06 -12.72 -27.04
N LEU A 80 21.60 -11.72 -26.34
CA LEU A 80 21.82 -10.38 -26.87
C LEU A 80 23.22 -10.24 -27.49
N ARG A 81 23.39 -9.21 -28.33
CA ARG A 81 24.73 -8.78 -28.74
C ARG A 81 25.46 -8.14 -27.55
N GLU A 82 26.79 -8.20 -27.60
CA GLU A 82 27.66 -7.66 -26.55
C GLU A 82 27.40 -6.17 -26.28
N ASP A 83 27.27 -5.36 -27.33
CA ASP A 83 27.01 -3.92 -27.22
C ASP A 83 25.69 -3.61 -26.50
N VAL A 84 24.63 -4.34 -26.83
CA VAL A 84 23.30 -4.21 -26.21
C VAL A 84 23.34 -4.68 -24.75
N SER A 85 23.99 -5.81 -24.48
CA SER A 85 24.14 -6.33 -23.11
C SER A 85 24.94 -5.38 -22.21
N ASN A 86 25.99 -4.73 -22.75
CA ASN A 86 26.80 -3.76 -22.03
C ASN A 86 25.98 -2.53 -21.65
N GLN A 87 25.10 -2.08 -22.54
CA GLN A 87 24.24 -0.93 -22.28
C GLN A 87 23.18 -1.24 -21.22
N MET A 88 22.59 -2.44 -21.23
CA MET A 88 21.68 -2.88 -20.15
C MET A 88 22.43 -3.04 -18.83
N ALA A 89 23.65 -3.57 -18.86
CA ALA A 89 24.50 -3.61 -17.67
C ALA A 89 24.75 -2.20 -17.12
N ASP A 90 24.97 -1.20 -17.96
CA ASP A 90 25.10 0.21 -17.51
C ASP A 90 23.84 0.74 -16.81
N VAL A 91 22.64 0.39 -17.30
CA VAL A 91 21.36 0.75 -16.65
C VAL A 91 21.29 0.15 -15.24
N PHE A 92 21.50 -1.16 -15.12
CA PHE A 92 21.39 -1.86 -13.83
C PHE A 92 22.51 -1.50 -12.86
N MET A 93 23.74 -1.25 -13.35
CA MET A 93 24.85 -0.75 -12.52
C MET A 93 24.53 0.60 -11.88
N ARG A 94 23.81 1.48 -12.60
CA ARG A 94 23.35 2.77 -12.06
C ARG A 94 22.18 2.61 -11.11
N LEU A 95 21.23 1.74 -11.45
CA LEU A 95 20.06 1.49 -10.62
C LEU A 95 20.44 0.88 -9.27
N PHE A 96 21.30 -0.14 -9.28
CA PHE A 96 21.74 -0.90 -8.11
C PHE A 96 23.11 -0.43 -7.58
N ASP A 97 23.41 0.86 -7.69
CA ASP A 97 24.60 1.42 -7.08
C ASP A 97 24.54 1.34 -5.53
N GLU A 98 25.69 1.46 -4.88
CA GLU A 98 25.81 1.34 -3.42
C GLU A 98 24.93 2.36 -2.69
N LYS A 99 24.75 3.56 -3.26
CA LYS A 99 23.96 4.64 -2.68
C LYS A 99 22.47 4.31 -2.68
N ASN A 100 21.92 3.88 -3.81
CA ASN A 100 20.52 3.48 -3.91
C ASN A 100 20.26 2.25 -3.03
N PHE A 101 21.19 1.30 -3.03
CA PHE A 101 21.09 0.11 -2.21
C PHE A 101 21.02 0.45 -0.71
N THR A 102 21.92 1.30 -0.22
CA THR A 102 21.92 1.76 1.18
C THR A 102 20.60 2.44 1.53
N LYS A 103 20.12 3.36 0.67
CA LYS A 103 18.84 4.05 0.87
C LYS A 103 17.65 3.10 0.93
N TRP A 104 17.65 2.06 0.11
CA TRP A 104 16.58 1.06 0.08
C TRP A 104 16.61 0.13 1.29
N GLU A 105 17.79 -0.23 1.80
CA GLU A 105 17.89 -0.97 3.07
C GLU A 105 17.42 -0.11 4.26
N GLU A 106 17.75 1.17 4.30
CA GLU A 106 17.24 2.10 5.33
C GLU A 106 15.72 2.27 5.28
N LYS A 107 15.13 2.24 4.06
CA LYS A 107 13.67 2.32 3.87
C LYS A 107 12.96 1.01 4.18
N ARG A 108 13.67 -0.10 4.26
CA ARG A 108 13.06 -1.42 4.39
C ARG A 108 12.30 -1.51 5.72
N TYR A 109 11.01 -1.80 5.67
CA TYR A 109 10.10 -1.83 6.83
C TYR A 109 9.97 -0.50 7.60
N SER A 110 10.52 0.60 7.10
CA SER A 110 10.51 1.87 7.84
C SER A 110 9.10 2.41 8.07
N GLY A 111 8.19 2.23 7.08
CA GLY A 111 6.79 2.61 7.24
C GLY A 111 6.04 1.72 8.24
N LEU A 112 6.36 0.43 8.32
CA LEU A 112 5.81 -0.46 9.35
C LEU A 112 6.25 -0.03 10.75
N TRP A 113 7.54 0.27 10.93
CA TRP A 113 8.05 0.74 12.22
C TRP A 113 7.43 2.07 12.61
N LYS A 114 7.40 3.04 11.69
CA LYS A 114 6.76 4.34 11.92
C LYS A 114 5.27 4.18 12.30
N PHE A 115 4.54 3.31 11.60
CA PHE A 115 3.13 3.02 11.93
C PHE A 115 2.98 2.49 13.35
N CYS A 116 3.89 1.62 13.81
CA CYS A 116 3.83 1.04 15.15
C CYS A 116 4.25 2.00 16.28
N GLU A 117 5.03 3.04 15.98
CA GLU A 117 5.51 4.02 16.97
C GLU A 117 4.55 5.20 17.18
N GLU A 118 3.69 5.48 16.20
CA GLU A 118 2.77 6.63 16.22
C GLU A 118 1.38 6.29 16.79
N GLU A 119 0.68 7.33 17.24
CA GLU A 119 -0.76 7.28 17.53
C GLU A 119 -1.54 7.69 16.28
N TRP A 120 -2.67 7.02 16.04
CA TRP A 120 -3.48 7.19 14.85
C TRP A 120 -4.92 7.54 15.21
N THR A 121 -5.46 8.57 14.57
CA THR A 121 -6.87 8.95 14.68
C THR A 121 -7.65 8.38 13.51
N PHE A 122 -8.61 7.49 13.79
CA PHE A 122 -9.52 6.89 12.83
C PHE A 122 -10.81 7.73 12.76
N PRO A 123 -11.01 8.55 11.72
CA PRO A 123 -12.27 9.26 11.53
C PRO A 123 -13.33 8.34 10.91
N TRP A 124 -14.59 8.57 11.26
CA TRP A 124 -15.74 7.89 10.65
C TRP A 124 -16.95 8.82 10.56
N GLU A 125 -17.70 8.70 9.46
CA GLU A 125 -18.98 9.37 9.25
C GLU A 125 -19.97 8.34 8.69
N GLY A 126 -21.13 8.20 9.35
CA GLY A 126 -22.17 7.25 9.00
C GLY A 126 -23.47 7.93 8.60
N PHE A 127 -24.18 7.31 7.66
CA PHE A 127 -25.53 7.71 7.26
C PHE A 127 -26.37 6.47 6.96
N SER A 128 -27.57 6.44 7.52
CA SER A 128 -28.58 5.41 7.27
C SER A 128 -29.97 6.02 7.27
N VAL A 129 -30.96 5.28 6.76
CA VAL A 129 -32.37 5.68 6.73
C VAL A 129 -33.23 4.57 7.30
N TRP A 130 -33.92 4.87 8.39
CA TRP A 130 -34.99 4.02 8.90
C TRP A 130 -36.28 4.27 8.12
N TYR A 131 -37.03 3.20 7.79
CA TYR A 131 -38.27 3.29 7.03
C TYR A 131 -39.41 2.44 7.62
N GLY A 132 -40.36 3.09 8.29
CA GLY A 132 -41.56 2.47 8.85
C GLY A 132 -42.74 2.40 7.88
N GLY A 133 -42.49 2.15 6.59
CA GLY A 133 -43.55 1.94 5.58
C GLY A 133 -44.18 3.20 4.97
N HIS A 134 -44.41 4.25 5.75
CA HIS A 134 -44.95 5.54 5.27
C HIS A 134 -44.19 6.76 5.80
N VAL A 135 -43.21 6.53 6.67
CA VAL A 135 -42.43 7.56 7.34
C VAL A 135 -40.98 7.13 7.29
N HIS A 136 -40.08 8.10 7.12
CA HIS A 136 -38.65 7.85 7.19
C HIS A 136 -37.96 8.76 8.20
N VAL A 137 -36.87 8.26 8.77
CA VAL A 137 -35.99 8.99 9.68
C VAL A 137 -34.56 8.86 9.16
N ASN A 138 -33.94 10.01 8.91
CA ASN A 138 -32.54 10.07 8.52
C ASN A 138 -31.67 9.97 9.77
N CYS A 139 -30.74 9.03 9.76
CA CYS A 139 -29.83 8.73 10.86
C CYS A 139 -28.42 9.13 10.44
N ARG A 140 -27.75 9.95 11.26
CA ARG A 140 -26.39 10.43 11.00
C ARG A 140 -25.54 10.21 12.22
N ALA A 141 -24.29 9.85 12.01
CA ALA A 141 -23.30 9.80 13.06
C ALA A 141 -21.93 10.25 12.55
N SER A 142 -21.13 10.81 13.45
CA SER A 142 -19.72 11.12 13.23
C SER A 142 -18.95 10.69 14.47
N ALA A 143 -17.81 10.06 14.25
CA ALA A 143 -16.99 9.55 15.33
C ALA A 143 -15.51 9.63 15.01
N SER A 144 -14.69 9.62 16.05
CA SER A 144 -13.25 9.43 15.91
C SER A 144 -12.70 8.55 17.02
N ALA A 145 -11.70 7.75 16.71
CA ALA A 145 -11.00 6.90 17.67
C ALA A 145 -9.50 7.13 17.59
N VAL A 146 -8.86 7.46 18.71
CA VAL A 146 -7.40 7.55 18.83
C VAL A 146 -6.88 6.22 19.33
N VAL A 147 -5.98 5.60 18.56
CA VAL A 147 -5.41 4.29 18.89
C VAL A 147 -3.90 4.34 18.85
N ARG A 148 -3.27 3.44 19.61
CA ARG A 148 -1.84 3.15 19.53
C ARG A 148 -1.60 1.67 19.29
N ILE A 149 -0.47 1.33 18.70
CA ILE A 149 -0.08 -0.05 18.48
C ILE A 149 0.60 -0.58 19.74
N VAL A 150 0.16 -1.75 20.22
CA VAL A 150 0.72 -2.41 21.41
C VAL A 150 1.32 -3.78 21.11
N ASP A 151 0.97 -4.38 19.98
CA ASP A 151 1.49 -5.66 19.50
C ASP A 151 1.87 -5.55 18.01
N SER A 152 3.13 -5.16 17.76
CA SER A 152 3.66 -4.99 16.40
C SER A 152 3.70 -6.31 15.61
N SER A 153 3.75 -7.46 16.29
CA SER A 153 3.77 -8.77 15.63
C SER A 153 2.44 -9.09 14.95
N LYS A 154 1.32 -8.66 15.53
CA LYS A 154 0.01 -8.75 14.87
C LYS A 154 -0.08 -7.84 13.64
N ILE A 155 0.42 -6.61 13.75
CA ILE A 155 0.45 -5.67 12.61
C ILE A 155 1.28 -6.24 11.45
N GLU A 156 2.45 -6.83 11.75
CA GLU A 156 3.29 -7.48 10.75
C GLU A 156 2.57 -8.65 10.07
N LEU A 157 1.88 -9.50 10.85
CA LEU A 157 1.12 -10.63 10.33
C LEU A 157 -0.03 -10.18 9.42
N ASP A 158 -0.80 -9.18 9.83
CA ASP A 158 -1.93 -8.64 9.08
C ASP A 158 -1.50 -7.98 7.75
N ASN A 159 -0.26 -7.49 7.70
CA ASN A 159 0.33 -6.83 6.54
C ASN A 159 1.32 -7.71 5.78
N GLU A 160 1.45 -9.01 6.11
CA GLU A 160 2.49 -9.89 5.54
C GLU A 160 2.46 -9.90 4.01
N LYS A 161 1.27 -9.95 3.41
CA LYS A 161 1.09 -9.93 1.94
C LYS A 161 1.54 -8.60 1.33
N LEU A 162 1.16 -7.48 1.94
CA LEU A 162 1.53 -6.14 1.49
C LEU A 162 3.05 -5.94 1.60
N LEU A 163 3.64 -6.36 2.72
CA LEU A 163 5.08 -6.27 2.97
C LEU A 163 5.90 -7.16 2.03
N LYS A 164 5.37 -8.34 1.65
CA LYS A 164 6.00 -9.21 0.65
C LYS A 164 6.03 -8.56 -0.74
N GLN A 165 4.99 -7.79 -1.08
CA GLN A 165 4.88 -7.10 -2.38
C GLN A 165 5.71 -5.80 -2.39
N ASN A 166 5.58 -4.98 -1.34
CA ASN A 166 6.26 -3.70 -1.20
C ASN A 166 6.82 -3.51 0.21
N LEU A 167 8.13 -3.74 0.35
CA LEU A 167 8.87 -3.53 1.60
C LEU A 167 9.03 -2.05 1.99
N PHE A 168 8.66 -1.12 1.11
CA PHE A 168 8.74 0.33 1.31
C PHE A 168 7.36 0.97 1.52
N ILE A 169 6.34 0.16 1.82
CA ILE A 169 5.00 0.65 2.15
C ILE A 169 5.10 1.71 3.26
N THR A 170 4.38 2.82 3.09
CA THR A 170 4.41 3.91 4.08
C THR A 170 3.47 3.63 5.24
N ALA A 171 3.69 4.30 6.38
CA ALA A 171 2.82 4.18 7.54
C ALA A 171 1.37 4.58 7.20
N GLU A 172 1.23 5.61 6.37
CA GLU A 172 -0.06 6.14 5.92
C GLU A 172 -0.81 5.12 5.04
N GLN A 173 -0.11 4.36 4.19
CA GLN A 173 -0.74 3.29 3.39
C GLN A 173 -1.23 2.13 4.28
N ILE A 174 -0.47 1.79 5.32
CA ILE A 174 -0.90 0.80 6.33
C ILE A 174 -2.13 1.33 7.08
N PHE A 175 -2.09 2.59 7.52
CA PHE A 175 -3.20 3.25 8.19
C PHE A 175 -4.49 3.23 7.37
N GLU A 176 -4.43 3.63 6.09
CA GLU A 176 -5.59 3.61 5.19
C GLU A 176 -6.22 2.21 5.10
N THR A 177 -5.40 1.16 5.05
CA THR A 177 -5.88 -0.23 5.03
C THR A 177 -6.70 -0.58 6.28
N TYR A 178 -6.24 -0.15 7.46
CA TYR A 178 -7.00 -0.38 8.70
C TYR A 178 -8.24 0.53 8.79
N LYS A 179 -8.13 1.77 8.29
CA LYS A 179 -9.21 2.74 8.30
C LYS A 179 -10.40 2.22 7.50
N ASP A 180 -10.15 1.71 6.30
CA ASP A 180 -11.18 1.14 5.44
C ASP A 180 -11.85 -0.10 6.09
N ARG A 181 -11.06 -0.98 6.70
CA ARG A 181 -11.57 -2.17 7.40
C ARG A 181 -12.44 -1.82 8.62
N LEU A 182 -12.03 -0.82 9.40
CA LEU A 182 -12.80 -0.37 10.56
C LEU A 182 -14.09 0.32 10.11
N ALA A 183 -14.00 1.20 9.10
CA ALA A 183 -15.17 1.87 8.52
C ALA A 183 -16.19 0.85 8.00
N GLU A 184 -15.77 -0.16 7.22
CA GLU A 184 -16.68 -1.21 6.72
C GLU A 184 -17.41 -1.94 7.85
N LYS A 185 -16.71 -2.25 8.96
CA LYS A 185 -17.33 -2.89 10.13
C LYS A 185 -18.35 -1.96 10.82
N ILE A 186 -18.01 -0.69 11.00
CA ILE A 186 -18.91 0.28 11.67
C ILE A 186 -20.11 0.60 10.77
N ASP A 187 -19.91 0.75 9.46
CA ASP A 187 -20.98 1.03 8.50
C ASP A 187 -22.03 -0.08 8.50
N SER A 188 -21.59 -1.34 8.49
CA SER A 188 -22.50 -2.48 8.53
C SER A 188 -23.29 -2.54 9.84
N ASP A 189 -22.64 -2.36 10.99
CA ASP A 189 -23.33 -2.38 12.30
C ASP A 189 -24.26 -1.17 12.45
N PHE A 190 -23.86 0.00 11.99
CA PHE A 190 -24.69 1.21 12.07
C PHE A 190 -25.94 1.09 11.19
N GLU A 191 -25.82 0.54 9.99
CA GLU A 191 -26.98 0.26 9.12
C GLU A 191 -27.94 -0.72 9.80
N ASP A 192 -27.43 -1.82 10.35
CA ASP A 192 -28.23 -2.82 11.06
C ASP A 192 -28.91 -2.18 12.29
N TYR A 193 -28.17 -1.41 13.08
CA TYR A 193 -28.72 -0.67 14.22
C TYR A 193 -29.85 0.26 13.80
N CYS A 194 -29.66 1.00 12.71
CA CYS A 194 -30.64 1.96 12.22
C CYS A 194 -31.88 1.32 11.59
N THR A 195 -31.80 0.06 11.15
CA THR A 195 -32.88 -0.59 10.37
C THR A 195 -33.48 -1.82 11.04
N CYS A 196 -32.98 -2.25 12.21
CA CYS A 196 -33.39 -3.52 12.82
C CYS A 196 -34.81 -3.56 13.42
N ASP A 197 -35.40 -2.42 13.74
CA ASP A 197 -36.77 -2.32 14.29
C ASP A 197 -37.71 -1.78 13.21
N ASP A 198 -38.82 -2.44 12.91
CA ASP A 198 -39.79 -1.99 11.89
C ASP A 198 -40.82 -0.99 12.45
N ASP A 199 -40.97 -0.92 13.78
CA ASP A 199 -42.03 -0.21 14.48
C ASP A 199 -41.56 1.14 15.05
N TYR A 200 -40.28 1.25 15.42
CA TYR A 200 -39.71 2.46 16.03
C TYR A 200 -38.42 2.94 15.35
N PRO A 201 -38.26 4.27 15.14
CA PRO A 201 -37.02 4.80 14.59
C PRO A 201 -35.87 4.70 15.62
N PRO A 202 -34.63 4.54 15.16
CA PRO A 202 -33.45 4.48 16.01
C PRO A 202 -33.12 5.86 16.60
N VAL A 203 -32.42 5.84 17.72
CA VAL A 203 -31.81 7.03 18.35
C VAL A 203 -30.32 6.99 18.05
N SER A 204 -29.90 7.69 16.99
CA SER A 204 -28.50 7.65 16.53
C SER A 204 -27.50 8.08 17.61
N GLU A 205 -27.94 8.95 18.52
CA GLU A 205 -27.20 9.40 19.70
C GLU A 205 -26.82 8.24 20.63
N ASP A 206 -27.63 7.18 20.71
CA ASP A 206 -27.42 6.04 21.61
C ASP A 206 -26.45 4.98 21.02
N TYR A 207 -26.09 5.09 19.74
CA TYR A 207 -25.16 4.18 19.08
C TYR A 207 -23.70 4.30 19.59
N TRP A 208 -23.39 5.32 20.41
CA TRP A 208 -22.05 5.53 20.97
C TRP A 208 -21.49 4.29 21.70
N GLY A 209 -22.35 3.51 22.37
CA GLY A 209 -21.96 2.30 23.10
C GLY A 209 -21.52 1.18 22.16
N ASN A 210 -22.30 0.93 21.10
CA ASN A 210 -21.95 -0.03 20.04
C ASN A 210 -20.64 0.37 19.36
N TYR A 211 -20.51 1.66 19.02
CA TYR A 211 -19.29 2.20 18.41
C TYR A 211 -18.04 1.92 19.28
N GLU A 212 -18.10 2.24 20.58
CA GLU A 212 -16.98 2.00 21.50
C GLU A 212 -16.59 0.51 21.54
N GLU A 213 -17.58 -0.38 21.69
CA GLU A 213 -17.36 -1.83 21.75
C GLU A 213 -16.71 -2.36 20.45
N LEU A 214 -17.24 -1.97 19.29
CA LEU A 214 -16.71 -2.36 17.98
C LEU A 214 -15.25 -1.94 17.79
N VAL A 215 -14.93 -0.70 18.15
CA VAL A 215 -13.57 -0.16 18.05
C VAL A 215 -12.64 -0.90 19.02
N ARG A 216 -13.07 -1.18 20.25
CA ARG A 216 -12.27 -1.96 21.23
C ARG A 216 -11.98 -3.37 20.72
N GLU A 217 -12.99 -4.06 20.18
CA GLU A 217 -12.81 -5.38 19.58
C GLU A 217 -11.85 -5.36 18.40
N PHE A 218 -12.00 -4.36 17.52
CA PHE A 218 -11.12 -4.16 16.38
C PHE A 218 -9.67 -3.97 16.84
N CYS A 219 -9.46 -3.09 17.81
CA CYS A 219 -8.15 -2.83 18.39
C CYS A 219 -7.53 -4.11 18.95
N LEU A 220 -8.27 -4.86 19.79
CA LEU A 220 -7.79 -6.10 20.39
C LEU A 220 -7.40 -7.15 19.34
N LYS A 221 -8.23 -7.29 18.30
CA LYS A 221 -8.00 -8.22 17.20
C LYS A 221 -6.69 -7.90 16.48
N HIS A 222 -6.45 -6.63 16.19
CA HIS A 222 -5.34 -6.16 15.36
C HIS A 222 -4.07 -5.77 16.14
N GLY A 223 -4.07 -5.90 17.48
CA GLY A 223 -2.88 -5.59 18.29
C GLY A 223 -2.72 -4.10 18.60
N MET A 224 -3.84 -3.39 18.66
CA MET A 224 -3.93 -1.97 19.00
C MET A 224 -4.63 -1.81 20.34
N GLU A 225 -4.51 -0.61 20.91
CA GLU A 225 -5.21 -0.17 22.11
C GLU A 225 -5.96 1.12 21.80
N LEU A 226 -7.25 1.15 22.16
CA LEU A 226 -8.06 2.36 22.11
C LEU A 226 -7.67 3.29 23.27
N ILE A 227 -7.24 4.50 22.94
CA ILE A 227 -6.79 5.52 23.89
C ILE A 227 -7.92 6.49 24.22
N ASP A 228 -8.59 6.98 23.18
CA ASP A 228 -9.67 7.94 23.32
C ASP A 228 -10.67 7.77 22.16
N TYR A 229 -11.90 8.23 22.36
CA TYR A 229 -12.90 8.27 21.30
C TYR A 229 -13.92 9.38 21.51
N GLU A 230 -14.42 9.91 20.39
CA GLU A 230 -15.52 10.86 20.36
C GLU A 230 -16.63 10.31 19.48
N PHE A 231 -17.88 10.54 19.86
CA PHE A 231 -19.05 10.15 19.10
C PHE A 231 -20.12 11.22 19.14
N THR A 232 -20.74 11.49 18.00
CA THR A 232 -21.91 12.36 17.88
C THR A 232 -22.92 11.71 16.94
N GLY A 233 -24.13 11.46 17.43
CA GLY A 233 -25.25 10.99 16.62
C GLY A 233 -26.30 12.09 16.44
N ALA A 234 -27.13 11.95 15.41
CA ALA A 234 -28.32 12.76 15.21
C ALA A 234 -29.36 12.01 14.36
N SER A 235 -30.58 11.87 14.89
CA SER A 235 -31.75 11.41 14.12
C SER A 235 -32.62 12.60 13.72
N SER A 236 -33.16 12.59 12.49
CA SER A 236 -34.13 13.61 12.07
C SER A 236 -35.49 13.39 12.73
N ASN A 237 -36.36 14.40 12.68
CA ASN A 237 -37.78 14.17 12.89
C ASN A 237 -38.34 13.25 11.79
N TYR A 238 -39.53 12.70 12.03
CA TYR A 238 -40.32 11.98 11.03
C TYR A 238 -40.54 12.84 9.77
N LEU A 239 -40.19 12.28 8.61
CA LEU A 239 -40.33 12.89 7.28
C LEU A 239 -41.38 12.18 6.44
#